data_AF-A0A0C9YVY7-F1
#
_entry.id   AF-A0A0C9YVY7-F1
#
_cell.length_a   1.000
_cell.length_b   1.000
_cell.length_c   1.000
_cell.angle_alpha   90.00
_cell.angle_beta   90.00
_cell.angle_gamma   90.00
#
_symmetry.space_group_name_H-M   'P 1'
#
loop_
_entity.id
_entity.type
_entity.pdbx_description
1 polymer ?
#
loop_
_entity_poly.entity_id
_entity_poly.type
_entity_poly.pdbx_seq_one_letter_code
_entity_poly.pdbx_strand_id
1 'polypeptide(L)'
;MILVRDIVPVFRQQAQVQPITCLLIHIDLTVIPDFHWDEKIHGTVEAFHILVEGVDSKIVLFHDTFVLRQCYTEDEHNVTITSPMFELVPPNYYISVVSDHWLHAETCLPISFKHLILPEKFPPPMSLLNLRPLCKGLSFCST
;
A
#
# COMPACT_ATOMS: atom_id res chain seq x y z
N MET A 1 -1.91 35.23 12.93
CA MET A 1 -1.53 35.44 11.53
C MET A 1 -1.13 34.07 11.01
N ILE A 2 -2.07 33.37 10.38
CA ILE A 2 -1.80 32.07 9.74
C ILE A 2 -0.86 32.37 8.57
N LEU A 3 0.30 31.71 8.52
CA LEU A 3 1.22 31.93 7.41
C LEU A 3 0.65 31.22 6.19
N VAL A 4 0.80 31.80 5.00
CA VAL A 4 0.35 31.20 3.71
C VAL A 4 0.91 29.78 3.49
N ARG A 5 1.93 29.36 4.25
CA ARG A 5 2.47 28.00 4.24
C ARG A 5 1.54 26.97 4.87
N ASP A 6 0.65 27.37 5.77
CA ASP A 6 -0.16 26.44 6.57
C ASP A 6 -1.41 25.95 5.80
N ILE A 7 -1.74 26.55 4.65
CA ILE A 7 -2.90 26.14 3.82
C ILE A 7 -2.53 25.17 2.69
N VAL A 8 -1.25 24.92 2.44
CA VAL A 8 -0.86 23.98 1.38
C VAL A 8 -0.99 22.56 1.96
N PRO A 9 -1.73 21.64 1.31
CA PRO A 9 -1.88 20.29 1.81
C PRO A 9 -0.54 19.59 1.98
N VAL A 10 -0.24 19.18 3.20
CA VAL A 10 0.92 18.37 3.56
C VAL A 10 0.49 17.32 4.57
N PHE A 11 1.14 16.16 4.54
CA PHE A 11 0.81 15.05 5.39
C PHE A 11 1.99 14.65 6.25
N ARG A 12 1.70 14.17 7.45
CA ARG A 12 2.61 13.31 8.18
C ARG A 12 2.29 11.87 7.82
N GLN A 13 3.33 11.11 7.48
CA GLN A 13 3.19 9.72 7.06
C GLN A 13 3.94 8.81 8.03
N GLN A 14 3.33 7.68 8.33
CA GLN A 14 3.96 6.56 9.04
C GLN A 14 3.62 5.28 8.29
N ALA A 15 4.56 4.34 8.22
CA ALA A 15 4.32 3.07 7.54
C ALA A 15 4.90 1.91 8.33
N GLN A 16 4.15 0.81 8.38
CA GLN A 16 4.61 -0.47 8.88
C GLN A 16 4.64 -1.48 7.75
N VAL A 17 5.74 -2.22 7.60
CA VAL A 17 5.91 -3.20 6.53
C VAL A 17 6.00 -4.61 7.08
N GLN A 18 5.26 -5.52 6.44
CA GLN A 18 5.26 -6.94 6.76
C GLN A 18 5.35 -7.76 5.46
N PRO A 19 6.32 -8.67 5.31
CA PRO A 19 6.38 -9.51 4.14
C PRO A 19 5.33 -10.63 4.21
N ILE A 20 4.51 -10.76 3.16
CA ILE A 20 3.52 -11.84 3.02
C ILE A 20 4.19 -13.07 2.41
N THR A 21 4.97 -12.88 1.35
CA THR A 21 5.79 -13.91 0.70
C THR A 21 7.15 -13.33 0.36
N CYS A 22 8.06 -14.15 -0.17
CA CYS A 22 9.35 -13.68 -0.69
C CYS A 22 9.25 -12.66 -1.85
N LEU A 23 8.07 -12.47 -2.45
CA LEU A 23 7.82 -11.57 -3.59
C LEU A 23 6.67 -10.58 -3.33
N LEU A 24 6.12 -10.53 -2.12
CA LEU A 24 4.93 -9.72 -1.84
C LEU A 24 5.02 -9.13 -0.43
N ILE A 25 4.90 -7.81 -0.34
CA ILE A 25 4.91 -7.08 0.93
C ILE A 25 3.57 -6.41 1.18
N HIS A 26 3.17 -6.44 2.44
CA HIS A 26 2.07 -5.69 3.02
C HIS A 26 2.63 -4.41 3.64
N ILE A 27 1.98 -3.29 3.38
CA ILE A 27 2.34 -2.00 3.95
C ILE A 27 1.07 -1.40 4.54
N ASP A 28 1.10 -1.14 5.84
CA ASP A 28 0.08 -0.33 6.52
C ASP A 28 0.58 1.11 6.57
N LEU A 29 0.01 1.97 5.74
CA LEU A 29 0.32 3.40 5.67
C LEU A 29 -0.71 4.18 6.50
N THR A 30 -0.23 4.96 7.46
CA THR A 30 -1.02 5.95 8.19
C THR A 30 -0.70 7.34 7.65
N VAL A 31 -1.73 8.04 7.19
CA VAL A 31 -1.68 9.39 6.63
C VAL A 31 -2.42 10.33 7.58
N ILE A 32 -1.73 11.36 8.06
CA ILE A 32 -2.25 12.32 9.02
C ILE A 32 -2.17 13.70 8.38
N PRO A 33 -3.30 14.40 8.13
CA PRO A 33 -3.28 15.76 7.60
C PRO A 33 -2.50 16.70 8.55
N ASP A 34 -1.55 17.47 8.02
CA ASP A 34 -0.73 18.42 8.80
C ASP A 34 -0.80 19.83 8.18
N PHE A 35 -2.01 20.28 7.86
CA PHE A 35 -2.31 21.59 7.28
C PHE A 35 -3.65 22.13 7.78
N HIS A 36 -3.89 23.42 7.61
CA HIS A 36 -5.14 24.06 7.99
C HIS A 36 -6.15 24.02 6.85
N TRP A 37 -7.28 23.34 7.08
CA TRP A 37 -8.38 23.31 6.13
C TRP A 37 -9.15 24.63 6.11
N ASP A 38 -9.19 25.27 4.94
CA ASP A 38 -10.09 26.39 4.64
C ASP A 38 -11.07 25.97 3.53
N GLU A 39 -12.36 25.87 3.86
CA GLU A 39 -13.43 25.47 2.93
C GLU A 39 -13.52 26.38 1.70
N LYS A 40 -13.13 27.66 1.80
CA LYS A 40 -13.17 28.58 0.65
C LYS A 40 -12.07 28.27 -0.37
N ILE A 41 -10.99 27.63 0.07
CA ILE A 41 -9.82 27.34 -0.74
C ILE A 41 -9.82 25.87 -1.19
N HIS A 42 -10.04 24.96 -0.25
CA HIS A 42 -10.01 23.50 -0.47
C HIS A 42 -11.38 22.92 -0.88
N GLY A 43 -12.46 23.69 -0.71
CA GLY A 43 -13.81 23.18 -0.89
C GLY A 43 -14.21 22.16 0.18
N THR A 44 -15.04 21.20 -0.21
CA THR A 44 -15.57 20.16 0.69
C THR A 44 -14.70 18.90 0.70
N VAL A 45 -13.92 18.68 -0.36
CA VAL A 45 -13.19 17.44 -0.63
C VAL A 45 -11.92 17.77 -1.40
N GLU A 46 -10.82 17.13 -1.02
CA GLU A 46 -9.54 17.16 -1.72
C GLU A 46 -9.11 15.73 -2.08
N ALA A 47 -8.57 15.55 -3.28
CA ALA A 47 -8.13 14.26 -3.79
C ALA A 47 -6.60 14.21 -3.89
N PHE A 48 -6.05 13.06 -3.53
CA PHE A 48 -4.63 12.79 -3.52
C PHE A 48 -4.33 11.42 -4.15
N HIS A 49 -3.20 11.31 -4.81
CA HIS A 49 -2.64 10.05 -5.28
C HIS A 49 -1.65 9.49 -4.27
N ILE A 50 -1.85 8.23 -3.89
CA ILE A 50 -0.88 7.43 -3.14
C ILE A 50 -0.10 6.62 -4.16
N LEU A 51 1.22 6.79 -4.18
CA LEU A 51 2.14 6.11 -5.08
C LEU A 51 3.17 5.34 -4.26
N VAL A 52 3.40 4.07 -4.60
CA VAL A 52 4.58 3.35 -4.13
C VAL A 52 5.54 3.17 -5.28
N GLU A 53 6.75 3.67 -5.11
CA GLU A 53 7.78 3.66 -6.13
C GLU A 53 8.99 2.80 -5.73
N GLY A 54 9.64 2.25 -6.74
CA GLY A 54 10.91 1.55 -6.59
C GLY A 54 12.09 2.47 -6.21
N VAL A 55 13.28 1.87 -6.11
CA VAL A 55 14.52 2.55 -5.65
C VAL A 55 14.92 3.76 -6.49
N ASP A 56 14.61 3.73 -7.80
CA ASP A 56 15.00 4.77 -8.75
C ASP A 56 13.83 5.69 -9.17
N SER A 57 12.67 5.56 -8.52
CA SER A 57 11.44 6.28 -8.87
C SER A 57 11.05 6.20 -10.35
N LYS A 58 11.52 5.17 -11.09
CA LYS A 58 11.15 4.98 -12.50
C LYS A 58 9.94 4.09 -12.69
N ILE A 59 9.64 3.26 -11.69
CA ILE A 59 8.56 2.28 -11.73
C ILE A 59 7.64 2.53 -10.55
N VAL A 60 6.38 2.79 -10.86
CA VAL A 60 5.28 2.80 -9.89
C VAL A 60 4.84 1.34 -9.68
N LEU A 61 5.02 0.86 -8.46
CA LEU A 61 4.68 -0.50 -8.02
C LEU A 61 3.21 -0.60 -7.58
N PHE A 62 2.68 0.51 -7.08
CA PHE A 62 1.29 0.63 -6.64
C PHE A 62 0.82 2.07 -6.80
N HIS A 63 -0.45 2.24 -7.15
CA HIS A 63 -1.14 3.53 -7.22
C HIS A 63 -2.56 3.36 -6.68
N ASP A 64 -3.01 4.33 -5.88
CA ASP A 64 -4.40 4.44 -5.46
C ASP A 64 -4.77 5.92 -5.23
N THR A 65 -6.07 6.20 -5.09
CA THR A 65 -6.59 7.54 -4.82
C THR A 65 -7.14 7.64 -3.41
N PHE A 66 -6.60 8.58 -2.63
CA PHE A 66 -7.06 8.95 -1.31
C PHE A 66 -7.89 10.23 -1.38
N VAL A 67 -9.11 10.19 -0.85
CA VAL A 67 -10.04 11.33 -0.88
C VAL A 67 -10.28 11.81 0.55
N LEU A 68 -9.78 13.00 0.86
CA LEU A 68 -9.95 13.65 2.17
C LEU A 68 -11.18 14.55 2.14
N ARG A 69 -12.09 14.34 3.09
CA ARG A 69 -13.24 15.24 3.32
C ARG A 69 -12.95 16.13 4.51
N GLN A 70 -13.45 17.37 4.46
CA GLN A 70 -13.28 18.37 5.52
C GLN A 70 -13.62 17.85 6.93
N CYS A 71 -14.64 17.00 7.06
CA CYS A 71 -15.06 16.47 8.35
C CYS A 71 -14.09 15.48 8.99
N TYR A 72 -13.09 15.00 8.24
CA TYR A 72 -12.12 14.00 8.68
C TYR A 72 -10.67 14.53 8.65
N THR A 73 -10.48 15.85 8.60
CA THR A 73 -9.14 16.46 8.57
C THR A 73 -8.37 16.23 9.87
N GLU A 74 -9.06 16.11 11.00
CA GLU A 74 -8.42 15.88 12.32
C GLU A 74 -8.16 14.39 12.61
N ASP A 75 -8.64 13.49 11.74
CA ASP A 75 -8.52 12.05 11.94
C ASP A 75 -7.27 11.48 11.27
N GLU A 76 -6.77 10.37 11.81
CA GLU A 76 -5.73 9.56 11.17
C GLU A 76 -6.35 8.59 10.15
N HIS A 77 -5.78 8.53 8.95
CA HIS A 77 -6.30 7.69 7.85
C HIS A 77 -5.36 6.52 7.60
N ASN A 78 -5.90 5.30 7.61
CA ASN A 78 -5.11 4.10 7.37
C ASN A 78 -5.40 3.52 5.98
N VAL A 79 -4.33 3.21 5.25
CA VAL A 79 -4.37 2.64 3.90
C VAL A 79 -3.51 1.39 3.88
N THR A 80 -4.14 0.27 3.54
CA THR A 80 -3.45 -1.02 3.40
C THR A 80 -3.04 -1.22 1.95
N ILE A 81 -1.75 -1.39 1.73
CA ILE A 81 -1.13 -1.50 0.41
C ILE A 81 -0.47 -2.87 0.29
N THR A 82 -0.67 -3.52 -0.84
CA THR A 82 0.05 -4.74 -1.20
C THR A 82 0.92 -4.45 -2.41
N SER A 83 2.24 -4.52 -2.24
CA SER A 83 3.20 -4.17 -3.28
C SER A 83 4.08 -5.38 -3.64
N PRO A 84 4.36 -5.63 -4.93
CA PRO A 84 5.27 -6.70 -5.33
C PRO A 84 6.70 -6.35 -4.95
N MET A 85 7.48 -7.39 -4.65
CA MET A 85 8.93 -7.29 -4.49
C MET A 85 9.63 -8.19 -5.50
N PHE A 86 10.59 -7.63 -6.22
CA PHE A 86 11.37 -8.36 -7.22
C PHE A 86 12.47 -9.21 -6.56
N GLU A 87 13.01 -10.19 -7.28
CA GLU A 87 13.86 -11.28 -6.74
C GLU A 87 15.15 -10.85 -6.01
N LEU A 88 15.55 -9.58 -6.09
CA LEU A 88 16.55 -8.98 -5.20
C LEU A 88 15.83 -7.99 -4.28
N VAL A 89 15.92 -8.21 -2.97
CA VAL A 89 15.34 -7.30 -1.97
C VAL A 89 15.91 -5.90 -2.21
N PRO A 90 15.09 -4.93 -2.63
CA PRO A 90 15.58 -3.58 -2.86
C PRO A 90 16.00 -2.96 -1.51
N PRO A 91 16.91 -1.97 -1.50
CA PRO A 91 17.30 -1.29 -0.27
C PRO A 91 16.14 -0.52 0.39
N ASN A 92 15.25 0.04 -0.43
CA ASN A 92 14.12 0.84 0.01
C ASN A 92 13.08 1.02 -1.09
N TYR A 93 11.85 1.37 -0.69
CA TYR A 93 10.82 1.97 -1.53
C TYR A 93 10.49 3.39 -1.05
N TYR A 94 9.76 4.13 -1.86
CA TYR A 94 9.24 5.44 -1.54
C TYR A 94 7.72 5.42 -1.63
N ILE A 95 7.04 6.02 -0.65
CA ILE A 95 5.60 6.26 -0.70
C ILE A 95 5.37 7.76 -0.82
N SER A 96 4.78 8.18 -1.92
CA SER A 96 4.40 9.57 -2.14
C SER A 96 2.88 9.75 -2.02
N VAL A 97 2.46 10.80 -1.33
CA VAL A 97 1.08 11.32 -1.35
C VAL A 97 1.13 12.65 -2.09
N VAL A 98 0.48 12.73 -3.24
CA VAL A 98 0.53 13.87 -4.17
C VAL A 98 -0.86 14.44 -4.35
N SER A 99 -1.02 15.76 -4.29
CA SER A 99 -2.32 16.40 -4.58
C SER A 99 -2.60 16.48 -6.09
N ASP A 100 -3.87 16.31 -6.47
CA ASP A 100 -4.35 16.52 -7.84
C ASP A 100 -4.52 18.00 -8.19
N HIS A 101 -4.70 18.86 -7.17
CA HIS A 101 -5.09 20.25 -7.34
C HIS A 101 -4.01 21.25 -6.90
N TRP A 102 -3.07 20.82 -6.06
CA TRP A 102 -2.07 21.70 -5.48
C TRP A 102 -0.67 21.40 -6.01
N LEU A 103 -0.07 22.39 -6.67
CA LEU A 103 1.31 22.30 -7.14
C LEU A 103 2.27 22.25 -5.95
N HIS A 104 3.26 21.36 -6.03
CA HIS A 104 4.26 21.12 -4.97
C HIS A 104 3.68 20.63 -3.63
N ALA A 105 2.42 20.20 -3.60
CA ALA A 105 1.83 19.51 -2.46
C ALA A 105 2.08 18.00 -2.58
N GLU A 106 3.33 17.62 -2.34
CA GLU A 106 3.77 16.23 -2.29
C GLU A 106 4.44 15.95 -0.94
N THR A 107 4.10 14.82 -0.33
CA THR A 107 4.82 14.27 0.83
C THR A 107 5.37 12.89 0.49
N CYS A 108 6.67 12.70 0.70
CA CYS A 108 7.36 11.45 0.39
C CYS A 108 7.94 10.79 1.65
N LEU A 109 7.63 9.51 1.86
CA LEU A 109 8.12 8.68 2.95
C LEU A 109 9.05 7.56 2.43
N PRO A 110 10.35 7.56 2.78
CA PRO A 110 11.24 6.44 2.46
C PRO A 110 11.01 5.26 3.41
N ILE A 111 10.84 4.07 2.85
CA ILE A 111 10.72 2.82 3.58
C ILE A 111 11.96 1.97 3.34
N SER A 112 12.76 1.73 4.38
CA SER A 112 13.96 0.90 4.28
C SER A 112 13.68 -0.57 4.57
N PHE A 113 14.23 -1.46 3.74
CA PHE A 113 14.12 -2.91 3.91
C PHE A 113 15.37 -3.54 4.53
N LYS A 114 16.31 -2.75 5.06
CA LYS A 114 17.58 -3.24 5.65
C LYS A 114 17.40 -4.30 6.74
N HIS A 115 16.31 -4.24 7.50
CA HIS A 115 16.00 -5.19 8.58
C HIS A 115 14.80 -6.08 8.25
N LEU A 116 14.37 -6.13 6.98
CA LEU A 116 13.23 -6.93 6.55
C LEU A 116 13.66 -8.40 6.44
N ILE A 117 13.02 -9.27 7.22
CA ILE A 117 13.24 -10.72 7.16
C ILE A 117 12.17 -11.32 6.27
N LEU A 118 12.57 -11.90 5.14
CA LEU A 118 11.63 -12.55 4.22
C LEU A 118 11.29 -13.98 4.62
N PRO A 119 10.04 -14.41 4.40
CA PRO A 119 9.68 -15.82 4.42
C PRO A 119 10.45 -16.61 3.36
N GLU A 120 10.69 -17.89 3.64
CA GLU A 120 11.29 -18.81 2.67
C GLU A 120 10.35 -19.03 1.46
N LYS A 121 10.94 -19.36 0.31
CA LYS A 121 10.18 -19.76 -0.87
C LYS A 121 9.40 -21.05 -0.55
N PHE A 122 8.13 -21.11 -0.92
CA PHE A 122 7.34 -22.33 -0.78
C PHE A 122 8.01 -23.47 -1.56
N PRO A 123 8.06 -24.68 -0.99
CA PRO A 123 8.51 -25.84 -1.75
C PRO A 123 7.57 -26.05 -2.96
N PRO A 124 8.07 -26.65 -4.05
CA PRO A 124 7.21 -26.96 -5.19
C PRO A 124 6.03 -27.83 -4.72
N PRO A 125 4.80 -27.58 -5.23
CA PRO A 125 3.66 -28.43 -4.93
C PRO A 125 3.97 -29.89 -5.26
N MET A 126 3.41 -30.82 -4.47
CA MET A 126 3.56 -32.24 -4.75
C MET A 126 2.99 -32.57 -6.13
N SER A 127 3.80 -33.26 -6.95
CA SER A 127 3.36 -33.70 -8.28
C SER A 127 2.08 -34.52 -8.18
N LEU A 128 1.11 -34.21 -9.03
CA LEU A 128 -0.15 -34.93 -9.08
C LEU A 128 0.13 -36.40 -9.42
N LEU A 129 -0.27 -37.30 -8.53
CA LEU A 129 -0.19 -38.72 -8.79
C LEU A 129 -1.34 -39.10 -9.72
N ASN A 130 -1.02 -39.68 -10.88
CA ASN A 130 -2.00 -40.18 -11.85
C ASN A 130 -2.68 -41.46 -11.32
N LEU A 131 -3.50 -41.30 -10.28
CA LEU A 131 -4.30 -42.35 -9.69
C LEU A 131 -5.57 -42.59 -10.51
N ARG A 132 -6.09 -43.81 -10.45
CA ARG A 132 -7.44 -44.09 -10.93
C ARG A 132 -8.44 -43.28 -10.09
N PRO A 133 -9.48 -42.68 -10.71
CA PRO A 133 -10.53 -42.00 -9.97
C PRO A 133 -11.16 -42.93 -8.93
N LEU A 134 -11.35 -42.44 -7.70
CA LEU A 134 -12.04 -43.20 -6.67
C LEU A 134 -13.52 -43.33 -7.06
N CYS A 135 -14.00 -44.57 -7.19
CA CYS A 135 -15.42 -44.85 -7.34
C CYS A 135 -16.15 -44.32 -6.10
N LYS A 136 -17.10 -43.39 -6.29
CA LYS A 136 -18.01 -42.98 -5.23
C LYS A 136 -19.03 -44.10 -5.02
N GLY A 137 -18.80 -44.94 -4.02
CA GLY A 137 -19.78 -45.92 -3.53
C GLY A 137 -19.49 -47.37 -3.91
N LEU A 138 -19.31 -48.19 -2.89
CA LEU A 138 -19.57 -49.62 -2.91
C LEU A 138 -21.03 -49.84 -3.31
N SER A 139 -21.30 -50.34 -4.51
CA SER A 139 -22.57 -51.01 -4.77
C SER A 139 -22.55 -52.32 -3.99
N PHE A 140 -23.21 -52.37 -2.84
CA PHE A 140 -23.71 -53.64 -2.32
C PHE A 140 -24.79 -54.13 -3.30
N CYS A 141 -24.37 -54.85 -4.34
CA CYS A 141 -25.24 -55.84 -5.00
C CYS A 141 -24.88 -57.19 -4.40
N SER A 142 -25.61 -57.58 -3.37
CA SER A 142 -25.62 -58.95 -2.87
C SER A 142 -26.81 -59.69 -3.46
N THR A 143 -26.49 -60.77 -4.18
CA THR A 143 -27.37 -61.85 -4.72
C THR A 143 -28.25 -61.53 -5.91
#